data_AF-A0AAD5VDK9-F1
#
_entry.id   AF-A0AAD5VDK9-F1
#
_cell.length_a   1.000
_cell.length_b   1.000
_cell.length_c   1.000
_cell.angle_alpha   90.00
_cell.angle_beta   90.00
_cell.angle_gamma   90.00
#
_symmetry.space_group_name_H-M   'P 1'
#
loop_
_entity.id
_entity.type
_entity.pdbx_description
1 polymer ?
#
loop_
_entity_poly.entity_id
_entity_poly.type
_entity_poly.pdbx_seq_one_letter_code
_entity_poly.pdbx_strand_id
1 'polypeptide(L)'
;MEVLRKSLMSSVIWTTPLGLPIVQPYRKTVRKQIMTALQTVYISDPNSMAEVNSVKQASAFPPNFIHSLDATHMMLTAIGCRKQGLTFASVHDSYWTHAADIDAMSAVIRDTFVKLHESNVLEELRLEFMTRYKDYQIPLVTLASGNLTKKLYEAGSRIYATPEQAKSLAPLKDLIVVSENTSSVDESQVVKDPNAVKQLADDLNSMSTKKSFSEDDEDGEFEMEGETRQARAARERKEAEREAVLKLYGKFVSVGALLPPLPKKGEFEVSKIKASPYFFS
;
A
#
# COMPACT_ATOMS: atom_id res chain seq x y z
N MET A 1 -15.74 -13.82 -22.28
CA MET A 1 -14.61 -13.04 -21.72
C MET A 1 -14.85 -12.92 -20.23
N GLU A 2 -13.94 -13.45 -19.44
CA GLU A 2 -14.04 -13.43 -17.98
C GLU A 2 -13.77 -12.00 -17.52
N VAL A 3 -14.82 -11.33 -17.00
CA VAL A 3 -14.70 -10.01 -16.41
C VAL A 3 -13.69 -10.11 -15.27
N LEU A 4 -12.54 -9.42 -15.37
CA LEU A 4 -11.58 -9.28 -14.28
C LEU A 4 -12.29 -8.60 -13.10
N ARG A 5 -12.95 -9.39 -12.24
CA ARG A 5 -13.54 -8.90 -11.01
C ARG A 5 -12.42 -8.30 -10.18
N LYS A 6 -12.55 -7.02 -9.85
CA LYS A 6 -11.63 -6.25 -9.01
C LYS A 6 -11.48 -6.94 -7.64
N SER A 7 -10.56 -7.88 -7.54
CA SER A 7 -10.28 -8.64 -6.32
C SER A 7 -8.84 -8.38 -5.91
N LEU A 8 -8.65 -7.33 -5.10
CA LEU A 8 -7.34 -7.01 -4.54
C LEU A 8 -7.05 -8.00 -3.39
N MET A 9 -6.37 -9.11 -3.70
CA MET A 9 -6.05 -10.16 -2.71
C MET A 9 -4.68 -10.02 -2.06
N SER A 10 -3.79 -9.26 -2.69
CA SER A 10 -2.39 -9.10 -2.34
C SER A 10 -2.20 -8.18 -1.14
N SER A 11 -1.71 -8.72 -0.03
CA SER A 11 -1.34 -7.96 1.18
C SER A 11 0.11 -7.48 1.12
N VAL A 12 0.45 -6.48 1.91
CA VAL A 12 1.85 -6.07 2.09
C VAL A 12 2.57 -7.13 2.92
N ILE A 13 3.72 -7.57 2.40
CA ILE A 13 4.60 -8.57 2.97
C ILE A 13 6.04 -8.05 2.89
N TRP A 14 6.78 -8.13 4.00
CA TRP A 14 8.22 -7.91 4.06
C TRP A 14 8.88 -8.95 4.97
N THR A 15 10.19 -9.01 4.95
CA THR A 15 10.97 -9.91 5.80
C THR A 15 11.79 -9.10 6.79
N THR A 16 11.81 -9.50 8.06
CA THR A 16 12.67 -8.85 9.05
C THR A 16 14.14 -9.17 8.79
N PRO A 17 15.10 -8.38 9.30
CA PRO A 17 16.53 -8.69 9.18
C PRO A 17 16.95 -10.04 9.80
N LEU A 18 16.10 -10.66 10.64
CA LEU A 18 16.29 -12.01 11.17
C LEU A 18 15.67 -13.12 10.29
N GLY A 19 15.08 -12.76 9.14
CA GLY A 19 14.47 -13.72 8.21
C GLY A 19 13.02 -14.07 8.52
N LEU A 20 12.36 -13.39 9.46
CA LEU A 20 10.95 -13.65 9.78
C LEU A 20 10.05 -12.94 8.75
N PRO A 21 9.19 -13.65 8.00
CA PRO A 21 8.23 -13.01 7.12
C PRO A 21 7.09 -12.37 7.91
N ILE A 22 6.82 -11.09 7.65
CA ILE A 22 5.70 -10.34 8.21
C ILE A 22 4.64 -10.14 7.13
N VAL A 23 3.41 -10.57 7.42
CA VAL A 23 2.25 -10.46 6.52
C VAL A 23 1.18 -9.63 7.21
N GLN A 24 0.78 -8.50 6.62
CA GLN A 24 -0.28 -7.67 7.19
C GLN A 24 -1.68 -8.31 6.97
N PRO A 25 -2.40 -8.71 8.04
CA PRO A 25 -3.65 -9.48 7.92
C PRO A 25 -4.89 -8.61 7.66
N TYR A 26 -4.72 -7.34 7.28
CA TYR A 26 -5.84 -6.40 7.13
C TYR A 26 -6.67 -6.70 5.88
N ARG A 27 -7.72 -7.49 6.07
CA ARG A 27 -8.70 -7.87 5.04
C ARG A 27 -10.10 -7.32 5.38
N LYS A 28 -10.96 -7.24 4.37
CA LYS A 28 -12.36 -6.84 4.49
C LYS A 28 -13.18 -8.06 4.95
N THR A 29 -13.15 -8.33 6.25
CA THR A 29 -13.86 -9.46 6.84
C THR A 29 -15.37 -9.29 6.68
N VAL A 30 -16.03 -10.24 6.01
CA VAL A 30 -17.48 -10.30 5.88
C VAL A 30 -18.04 -11.10 7.06
N ARG A 31 -18.92 -10.48 7.84
CA ARG A 31 -19.68 -11.18 8.89
C ARG A 31 -20.92 -11.80 8.27
N LYS A 32 -21.20 -13.05 8.63
CA LYS A 32 -22.41 -13.78 8.26
C LYS A 32 -23.27 -13.97 9.49
N GLN A 33 -24.57 -13.87 9.29
CA GLN A 33 -25.56 -14.17 10.31
C GLN A 33 -25.80 -15.68 10.32
N ILE A 34 -25.58 -16.32 11.47
CA ILE A 34 -25.77 -17.76 11.65
C ILE A 34 -26.82 -17.96 12.73
N MET A 35 -27.93 -18.58 12.35
CA MET A 35 -28.95 -19.02 13.29
C MET A 35 -28.44 -20.27 14.00
N THR A 36 -28.38 -20.21 15.33
CA THR A 36 -28.11 -21.37 16.18
C THR A 36 -29.36 -21.74 16.97
N ALA A 37 -29.34 -22.86 17.68
CA ALA A 37 -30.47 -23.29 18.51
C ALA A 37 -30.83 -22.31 19.64
N LEU A 38 -29.88 -21.48 20.10
CA LEU A 38 -30.09 -20.51 21.19
C LEU A 38 -30.41 -19.11 20.68
N GLN A 39 -29.64 -18.64 19.69
CA GLN A 39 -29.75 -17.29 19.17
C GLN A 39 -29.09 -17.17 17.81
N THR A 40 -29.28 -16.01 17.18
CA THR A 40 -28.62 -15.68 15.94
C THR A 40 -27.35 -14.88 16.21
N VAL A 41 -26.21 -15.37 15.74
CA VAL A 41 -24.89 -14.75 15.96
C VAL A 41 -24.31 -14.23 14.65
N TYR A 42 -23.59 -13.10 14.70
CA TYR A 42 -22.83 -12.58 13.57
C TYR A 42 -21.37 -12.98 13.73
N ILE A 43 -20.94 -13.98 12.96
CA ILE A 43 -19.55 -14.44 12.98
C ILE A 43 -18.90 -14.27 11.62
N SER A 44 -17.57 -14.15 11.61
CA SER A 44 -16.77 -14.17 10.41
C SER A 44 -16.05 -15.50 10.28
N ASP A 45 -16.09 -16.10 9.10
CA ASP A 45 -15.30 -17.29 8.77
C ASP A 45 -13.83 -16.88 8.57
N PRO A 46 -12.88 -17.34 9.41
CA PRO A 46 -11.46 -17.02 9.26
C PRO A 46 -10.82 -17.60 7.99
N ASN A 47 -11.42 -18.65 7.41
CA ASN A 47 -10.90 -19.32 6.21
C ASN A 47 -11.47 -18.73 4.91
N SER A 48 -12.45 -17.83 5.02
CA SER A 48 -13.02 -17.16 3.85
C SER A 48 -11.97 -16.22 3.24
N MET A 49 -11.67 -16.43 1.95
CA MET A 49 -10.88 -15.47 1.19
C MET A 49 -11.59 -14.12 1.17
N ALA A 50 -10.84 -13.07 1.48
CA ALA A 50 -11.35 -11.71 1.55
C ALA A 50 -10.33 -10.74 0.96
N GLU A 51 -10.84 -9.72 0.26
CA GLU A 51 -10.03 -8.63 -0.28
C GLU A 51 -9.24 -7.94 0.84
N VAL A 52 -8.09 -7.39 0.48
CA VAL A 52 -7.35 -6.53 1.40
C VAL A 52 -8.08 -5.22 1.64
N ASN A 53 -8.00 -4.73 2.88
CA ASN A 53 -8.44 -3.39 3.20
C ASN A 53 -7.28 -2.42 2.94
N SER A 54 -7.23 -1.85 1.73
CA SER A 54 -6.14 -0.97 1.29
C SER A 54 -5.88 0.21 2.22
N VAL A 55 -6.94 0.82 2.79
CA VAL A 55 -6.83 1.94 3.74
C VAL A 55 -6.11 1.49 5.01
N LYS A 56 -6.52 0.37 5.60
CA LYS A 56 -5.88 -0.19 6.81
C LYS A 56 -4.46 -0.66 6.55
N GLN A 57 -4.21 -1.30 5.40
CA GLN A 57 -2.86 -1.70 4.98
C GLN A 57 -1.91 -0.48 4.96
N ALA A 58 -2.32 0.58 4.26
CA ALA A 58 -1.53 1.81 4.15
C ALA A 58 -1.29 2.48 5.51
N SER A 59 -2.33 2.62 6.35
CA SER A 59 -2.21 3.27 7.65
C SER A 59 -1.40 2.46 8.67
N ALA A 60 -1.44 1.13 8.58
CA ALA A 60 -0.77 0.24 9.52
C ALA A 60 0.64 -0.17 9.09
N PHE A 61 1.05 0.13 7.86
CA PHE A 61 2.38 -0.22 7.37
C PHE A 61 3.49 0.45 8.20
N PRO A 62 3.51 1.79 8.40
CA PRO A 62 4.56 2.43 9.19
C PRO A 62 4.72 1.87 10.62
N PRO A 63 3.65 1.75 11.45
CA PRO A 63 3.82 1.24 12.81
C PRO A 63 4.24 -0.24 12.82
N ASN A 64 3.69 -1.09 11.94
CA ASN A 64 4.07 -2.50 11.91
C ASN A 64 5.52 -2.71 11.46
N PHE A 65 6.01 -1.87 10.54
CA PHE A 65 7.39 -1.93 10.09
C PHE A 65 8.35 -1.60 11.26
N ILE A 66 8.09 -0.51 11.99
CA ILE A 66 8.91 -0.13 13.16
C ILE A 66 8.84 -1.22 14.25
N HIS A 67 7.64 -1.70 14.60
CA HIS A 67 7.50 -2.79 15.58
C HIS A 67 8.27 -4.05 15.17
N SER A 68 8.38 -4.34 13.86
CA SER A 68 9.17 -5.48 13.37
C SER A 68 10.67 -5.27 13.55
N LEU A 69 11.16 -4.03 13.47
CA LEU A 69 12.55 -3.68 13.78
C LEU A 69 12.82 -3.69 15.29
N ASP A 70 11.89 -3.20 16.11
CA ASP A 70 12.01 -3.24 17.57
C ASP A 70 12.08 -4.69 18.08
N ALA A 71 11.21 -5.56 17.58
CA ALA A 71 11.23 -6.99 17.90
C ALA A 71 12.53 -7.66 17.41
N THR A 72 13.05 -7.24 16.25
CA THR A 72 14.33 -7.71 15.71
C THR A 72 15.50 -7.30 16.62
N HIS A 73 15.52 -6.04 17.07
CA HIS A 73 16.52 -5.51 17.97
C HIS A 73 16.48 -6.21 19.34
N MET A 74 15.29 -6.41 19.90
CA MET A 74 15.08 -7.17 21.13
C MET A 74 15.64 -8.60 21.00
N MET A 75 15.33 -9.30 19.91
CA MET A 75 15.79 -10.67 19.70
C MET A 75 17.32 -10.73 19.50
N LEU A 76 17.91 -9.79 18.76
CA LEU A 76 19.36 -9.68 18.60
C LEU A 76 20.06 -9.43 19.94
N THR A 77 19.50 -8.54 20.77
CA THR A 77 19.97 -8.27 22.14
C THR A 77 19.90 -9.52 23.00
N ALA A 78 18.77 -10.24 22.99
CA ALA A 78 18.60 -11.48 23.73
C ALA A 78 19.66 -12.54 23.35
N ILE A 79 19.93 -12.69 22.04
CA ILE A 79 20.98 -13.58 21.53
C ILE A 79 22.37 -13.12 21.99
N GLY A 80 22.64 -11.82 21.96
CA GLY A 80 23.90 -11.24 22.44
C GLY A 80 24.13 -11.46 23.93
N CYS A 81 23.11 -11.21 24.75
CA CYS A 81 23.12 -11.44 26.19
C CYS A 81 23.37 -12.91 26.52
N ARG A 82 22.66 -13.82 25.84
CA ARG A 82 22.84 -15.27 26.01
C ARG A 82 24.26 -15.73 25.70
N LYS A 83 24.91 -15.17 24.67
CA LYS A 83 26.31 -15.49 24.33
C LYS A 83 27.30 -15.06 25.40
N GLN A 84 26.99 -14.04 26.18
CA GLN A 84 27.79 -13.55 27.30
C GLN A 84 27.38 -14.18 28.65
N GLY A 85 26.40 -15.09 28.65
CA GLY A 85 25.89 -15.72 29.87
C GLY A 85 24.99 -14.82 30.72
N LEU A 86 24.50 -13.71 30.17
CA LEU A 86 23.60 -12.80 30.89
C LEU A 86 22.15 -13.34 30.85
N THR A 87 21.45 -13.19 31.97
CA THR A 87 20.01 -13.47 32.02
C THR A 87 19.25 -12.33 31.38
N PHE A 88 18.40 -12.61 30.39
CA PHE A 88 17.64 -11.59 29.66
C PHE A 88 16.14 -11.87 29.74
N ALA A 89 15.39 -10.84 30.09
CA ALA A 89 13.94 -10.80 29.93
C ALA A 89 13.55 -9.47 29.28
N SER A 90 12.42 -9.43 28.58
CA SER A 90 11.96 -8.21 27.93
C SER A 90 10.45 -8.08 28.00
N VAL A 91 9.98 -6.87 28.26
CA VAL A 91 8.60 -6.44 28.08
C VAL A 91 8.61 -5.40 26.98
N HIS A 92 8.47 -5.86 25.73
CA HIS A 92 8.56 -5.03 24.53
C HIS A 92 9.84 -4.20 24.46
N ASP A 93 9.77 -2.90 24.76
CA ASP A 93 10.86 -1.92 24.71
C ASP A 93 11.66 -1.82 26.01
N SER A 94 11.28 -2.56 27.06
CA SER A 94 11.95 -2.58 28.35
C SER A 94 12.72 -3.90 28.54
N TYR A 95 14.04 -3.82 28.73
CA TYR A 95 14.92 -5.00 28.86
C TYR A 95 15.44 -5.16 30.29
N TRP A 96 15.36 -6.37 30.80
CA TRP A 96 15.63 -6.71 32.20
C TRP A 96 16.74 -7.76 32.28
N THR A 97 17.61 -7.57 33.27
CA THR A 97 18.69 -8.49 33.67
C THR A 97 18.95 -8.30 35.18
N HIS A 98 19.90 -9.03 35.76
CA HIS A 98 20.36 -8.78 37.12
C HIS A 98 21.11 -7.44 37.21
N ALA A 99 20.99 -6.75 38.36
CA ALA A 99 21.60 -5.44 38.56
C ALA A 99 23.13 -5.40 38.30
N ALA A 100 23.84 -6.50 38.59
CA ALA A 100 25.28 -6.61 38.33
C ALA A 100 25.65 -6.65 36.84
N ASP A 101 24.69 -6.99 35.97
CA ASP A 101 24.90 -7.22 34.53
C ASP A 101 24.43 -6.04 33.67
N ILE A 102 23.91 -4.96 34.28
CA ILE A 102 23.30 -3.83 33.58
C ILE A 102 24.29 -3.17 32.61
N ASP A 103 25.53 -2.92 33.03
CA ASP A 103 26.54 -2.29 32.18
C ASP A 103 26.89 -3.17 30.97
N ALA A 104 27.00 -4.48 31.18
CA ALA A 104 27.27 -5.44 30.12
C ALA A 104 26.10 -5.52 29.13
N MET A 105 24.86 -5.64 29.63
CA MET A 105 23.66 -5.64 28.79
C MET A 105 23.51 -4.33 28.02
N SER A 106 23.76 -3.19 28.66
CA SER A 106 23.70 -1.85 28.05
C SER A 106 24.67 -1.74 26.86
N ALA A 107 25.87 -2.33 26.96
CA ALA A 107 26.80 -2.41 25.84
C ALA A 107 26.26 -3.29 24.70
N VAL A 108 25.69 -4.47 25.01
CA VAL A 108 25.07 -5.36 24.01
C VAL A 108 23.92 -4.68 23.26
N ILE A 109 23.08 -3.92 23.96
CA ILE A 109 21.97 -3.16 23.36
C ILE A 109 22.52 -2.19 22.32
N ARG A 110 23.50 -1.34 22.68
CA ARG A 110 24.09 -0.39 21.74
C ARG A 110 24.75 -1.08 20.55
N ASP A 111 25.49 -2.16 20.78
CA ASP A 111 26.17 -2.91 19.72
C ASP A 111 25.18 -3.53 18.72
N THR A 112 24.12 -4.15 19.22
CA THR A 112 23.10 -4.78 18.36
C THR A 112 22.23 -3.75 17.65
N PHE A 113 21.98 -2.58 18.26
CA PHE A 113 21.27 -1.48 17.62
C PHE A 113 22.06 -0.94 16.42
N VAL A 114 23.37 -0.69 16.63
CA VAL A 114 24.28 -0.25 15.56
C VAL A 114 24.31 -1.30 14.46
N LYS A 115 24.51 -2.57 14.81
CA LYS A 115 24.55 -3.67 13.82
C LYS A 115 23.27 -3.75 12.97
N LEU A 116 22.10 -3.54 13.58
CA LEU A 116 20.82 -3.55 12.87
C LEU A 116 20.72 -2.40 11.86
N HIS A 117 21.11 -1.19 12.27
CA HIS A 117 20.93 0.05 11.50
C HIS A 117 22.14 0.46 10.65
N GLU A 118 23.25 -0.29 10.73
CA GLU A 118 24.39 -0.15 9.83
C GLU A 118 24.02 -0.57 8.40
N SER A 119 23.13 -1.55 8.27
CA SER A 119 22.48 -1.91 7.00
C SER A 119 21.49 -0.83 6.54
N ASN A 120 21.33 -0.66 5.22
CA ASN A 120 20.29 0.22 4.68
C ASN A 120 18.92 -0.48 4.69
N VAL A 121 18.32 -0.59 5.86
CA VAL A 121 17.04 -1.30 6.09
C VAL A 121 15.92 -0.90 5.11
N LEU A 122 15.80 0.40 4.78
CA LEU A 122 14.81 0.88 3.81
C LEU A 122 15.15 0.53 2.35
N GLU A 123 16.44 0.44 2.03
CA GLU A 123 16.91 0.02 0.71
C GLU A 123 16.65 -1.46 0.48
N GLU A 124 16.97 -2.28 1.47
CA GLU A 124 16.67 -3.72 1.47
C GLU A 124 15.16 -3.97 1.35
N LEU A 125 14.34 -3.24 2.12
CA LEU A 125 12.88 -3.29 2.01
C LEU A 125 12.41 -2.95 0.58
N ARG A 126 12.95 -1.87 -0.02
CA ARG A 126 12.58 -1.47 -1.38
C ARG A 126 12.96 -2.54 -2.39
N LEU A 127 14.18 -3.10 -2.29
CA LEU A 127 14.64 -4.17 -3.16
C LEU A 127 13.78 -5.43 -3.03
N GLU A 128 13.39 -5.79 -1.80
CA GLU A 128 12.44 -6.88 -1.55
C GLU A 128 11.10 -6.60 -2.23
N PHE A 129 10.55 -5.39 -2.09
CA PHE A 129 9.28 -5.03 -2.72
C PHE A 129 9.37 -5.08 -4.25
N MET A 130 10.44 -4.56 -4.83
CA MET A 130 10.66 -4.61 -6.28
C MET A 130 10.76 -6.05 -6.78
N THR A 131 11.39 -6.94 -6.00
CA THR A 131 11.54 -8.36 -6.36
C THR A 131 10.23 -9.12 -6.19
N ARG A 132 9.56 -8.97 -5.04
CA ARG A 132 8.33 -9.68 -4.68
C ARG A 132 7.14 -9.29 -5.55
N TYR A 133 7.04 -8.01 -5.92
CA TYR A 133 5.94 -7.47 -6.71
C TYR A 133 6.32 -7.16 -8.16
N LYS A 134 7.42 -7.72 -8.67
CA LYS A 134 7.93 -7.48 -10.03
C LYS A 134 6.86 -7.68 -11.11
N ASP A 135 6.15 -8.81 -11.04
CA ASP A 135 5.18 -9.24 -12.05
C ASP A 135 3.76 -8.74 -11.74
N TYR A 136 3.60 -7.86 -10.74
CA TYR A 136 2.31 -7.32 -10.34
C TYR A 136 2.00 -6.08 -11.17
N GLN A 137 0.73 -5.96 -11.56
CA GLN A 137 0.24 -4.90 -12.42
C GLN A 137 -0.95 -4.20 -11.77
N ILE A 138 -1.03 -2.88 -11.96
CA ILE A 138 -2.12 -2.04 -11.48
C ILE A 138 -2.88 -1.47 -12.69
N PRO A 139 -4.22 -1.61 -12.74
CA PRO A 139 -5.02 -0.98 -13.80
C PRO A 139 -4.94 0.54 -13.71
N LEU A 140 -4.67 1.21 -14.84
CA LEU A 140 -4.53 2.67 -14.90
C LEU A 140 -5.82 3.42 -14.54
N VAL A 141 -6.98 2.80 -14.79
CA VAL A 141 -8.30 3.29 -14.37
C VAL A 141 -8.32 3.59 -12.86
N THR A 142 -7.65 2.75 -12.05
CA THR A 142 -7.62 2.94 -10.58
C THR A 142 -6.76 4.13 -10.17
N LEU A 143 -5.77 4.51 -10.97
CA LEU A 143 -4.88 5.65 -10.68
C LEU A 143 -5.55 6.98 -11.02
N ALA A 144 -6.33 7.02 -12.10
CA ALA A 144 -7.05 8.21 -12.53
C ALA A 144 -8.20 8.60 -11.59
N SER A 145 -8.72 7.64 -10.82
CA SER A 145 -9.76 7.91 -9.82
C SER A 145 -9.14 8.41 -8.49
N GLY A 146 -9.21 9.72 -8.27
CA GLY A 146 -8.94 10.35 -6.96
C GLY A 146 -7.52 10.91 -6.77
N ASN A 147 -7.17 11.21 -5.51
CA ASN A 147 -5.95 11.94 -5.17
C ASN A 147 -4.65 11.11 -5.23
N LEU A 148 -4.73 9.84 -5.66
CA LEU A 148 -3.56 8.94 -5.70
C LEU A 148 -2.52 9.41 -6.71
N THR A 149 -2.96 9.88 -7.88
CA THR A 149 -2.06 10.41 -8.92
C THR A 149 -1.20 11.56 -8.39
N LYS A 150 -1.82 12.51 -7.68
CA LYS A 150 -1.12 13.63 -7.06
C LYS A 150 -0.11 13.17 -6.00
N LYS A 151 -0.51 12.24 -5.12
CA LYS A 151 0.37 11.67 -4.09
C LYS A 151 1.58 10.93 -4.68
N LEU A 152 1.38 10.16 -5.73
CA LEU A 152 2.45 9.48 -6.44
C LEU A 152 3.42 10.48 -7.08
N TYR A 153 2.88 11.57 -7.62
CA TYR A 153 3.69 12.62 -8.23
C TYR A 153 4.56 13.33 -7.18
N GLU A 154 3.97 13.71 -6.06
CA GLU A 154 4.64 14.32 -4.89
C GLU A 154 5.68 13.38 -4.28
N ALA A 155 5.41 12.07 -4.25
CA ALA A 155 6.35 11.05 -3.81
C ALA A 155 7.49 10.77 -4.82
N GLY A 156 7.51 11.43 -5.97
CA GLY A 156 8.57 11.30 -6.98
C GLY A 156 8.44 10.08 -7.90
N SER A 157 7.27 9.43 -7.93
CA SER A 157 7.01 8.32 -8.86
C SER A 157 6.78 8.86 -10.27
N ARG A 158 7.27 8.15 -11.29
CA ARG A 158 7.15 8.52 -12.70
C ARG A 158 6.81 7.30 -13.55
N ILE A 159 5.83 7.45 -14.44
CA ILE A 159 5.42 6.42 -15.39
C ILE A 159 6.07 6.75 -16.73
N TYR A 160 6.90 5.85 -17.23
CA TYR A 160 7.51 6.00 -18.56
C TYR A 160 6.56 5.44 -19.62
N ALA A 161 6.23 6.26 -20.61
CA ALA A 161 5.35 5.89 -21.71
C ALA A 161 5.89 6.43 -23.04
N THR A 162 5.58 5.74 -24.14
CA THR A 162 5.95 6.19 -25.49
C THR A 162 5.12 7.41 -25.94
N PRO A 163 5.56 8.18 -26.94
CA PRO A 163 4.85 9.38 -27.41
C PRO A 163 3.41 9.11 -27.89
N GLU A 164 3.14 7.92 -28.41
CA GLU A 164 1.80 7.49 -28.84
C GLU A 164 0.92 7.12 -27.64
N GLN A 165 1.49 6.45 -26.63
CA GLN A 165 0.81 6.10 -25.39
C GLN A 165 0.49 7.35 -24.54
N ALA A 166 1.39 8.33 -24.50
CA ALA A 166 1.19 9.58 -23.76
C ALA A 166 -0.07 10.37 -24.18
N LYS A 167 -0.45 10.31 -25.46
CA LYS A 167 -1.70 10.93 -25.97
C LYS A 167 -2.96 10.28 -25.38
N SER A 168 -2.90 8.97 -25.16
CA SER A 168 -4.01 8.18 -24.61
C SER A 168 -4.12 8.24 -23.08
N LEU A 169 -3.06 8.73 -22.41
CA LEU A 169 -2.95 8.85 -20.96
C LEU A 169 -3.16 10.29 -20.46
N ALA A 170 -3.89 11.12 -21.23
CA ALA A 170 -4.16 12.52 -20.93
C ALA A 170 -4.66 12.83 -19.48
N PRO A 171 -5.33 11.91 -18.74
CA PRO A 171 -5.68 12.13 -17.33
C PRO A 171 -4.51 12.06 -16.34
N LEU A 172 -3.38 11.45 -16.71
CA LEU A 172 -2.23 11.19 -15.84
C LEU A 172 -1.03 12.09 -16.17
N LYS A 173 -1.26 13.24 -16.81
CA LYS A 173 -0.22 14.14 -17.34
C LYS A 173 0.93 14.43 -16.37
N ASP A 174 0.63 14.59 -15.09
CA ASP A 174 1.65 14.92 -14.09
C ASP A 174 2.62 13.76 -13.81
N LEU A 175 2.17 12.50 -13.95
CA LEU A 175 2.98 11.32 -13.66
C LEU A 175 3.81 10.83 -14.85
N ILE A 176 3.54 11.29 -16.07
CA ILE A 176 4.10 10.71 -17.29
C ILE A 176 5.43 11.39 -17.63
N VAL A 177 6.46 10.58 -17.83
CA VAL A 177 7.71 10.98 -18.47
C VAL A 177 7.77 10.28 -19.82
N VAL A 178 7.83 11.05 -20.91
CA VAL A 178 7.93 10.48 -22.26
C VAL A 178 9.35 9.97 -22.45
N SER A 179 9.48 8.67 -22.73
CA SER A 179 10.76 8.01 -23.04
C SER A 179 10.61 7.24 -24.34
N GLU A 180 11.60 7.36 -25.23
CA GLU A 180 11.57 6.73 -26.56
C GLU A 180 11.86 5.22 -26.49
N ASN A 181 12.55 4.73 -25.45
CA ASN A 181 13.08 3.37 -25.40
C ASN A 181 12.53 2.50 -24.26
N THR A 182 11.74 3.05 -23.32
CA THR A 182 11.24 2.32 -22.14
C THR A 182 9.76 2.60 -21.91
N SER A 183 8.94 1.56 -21.95
CA SER A 183 7.53 1.63 -21.57
C SER A 183 7.28 0.80 -20.31
N SER A 184 6.73 1.45 -19.29
CA SER A 184 6.26 0.78 -18.07
C SER A 184 4.78 0.38 -18.15
N VAL A 185 4.14 0.66 -19.30
CA VAL A 185 2.71 0.47 -19.54
C VAL A 185 2.48 -0.77 -20.39
N ASP A 186 1.70 -1.70 -19.86
CA ASP A 186 1.24 -2.89 -20.58
C ASP A 186 -0.16 -2.63 -21.16
N GLU A 187 -0.26 -2.76 -22.49
CA GLU A 187 -1.49 -2.58 -23.28
C GLU A 187 -1.94 -3.89 -23.96
N SER A 188 -1.34 -5.03 -23.59
CA SER A 188 -1.65 -6.34 -24.19
C SER A 188 -3.09 -6.80 -23.97
N GLN A 189 -3.77 -6.28 -22.93
CA GLN A 189 -5.15 -6.61 -22.57
C GLN A 189 -6.17 -5.49 -22.87
N VAL A 190 -5.84 -4.57 -23.79
CA VAL A 190 -6.80 -3.54 -24.21
C VAL A 190 -8.02 -4.19 -24.83
N VAL A 191 -9.15 -4.14 -24.12
CA VAL A 191 -10.47 -4.54 -24.63
C VAL A 191 -10.84 -3.55 -25.74
N LYS A 192 -10.81 -4.02 -27.00
CA LYS A 192 -11.05 -3.18 -28.19
C LYS A 192 -12.52 -2.80 -28.40
N ASP A 193 -13.45 -3.37 -27.63
CA ASP A 193 -14.89 -3.21 -27.83
C ASP A 193 -15.50 -2.12 -26.91
N PRO A 194 -15.99 -0.99 -27.45
CA PRO A 194 -16.48 0.15 -26.67
C PRO A 194 -17.67 -0.16 -25.75
N ASN A 195 -18.53 -1.11 -26.14
CA ASN A 195 -19.71 -1.48 -25.34
C ASN A 195 -19.34 -2.32 -24.11
N ALA A 196 -18.33 -3.17 -24.23
CA ALA A 196 -17.81 -3.95 -23.11
C ALA A 196 -17.15 -3.02 -22.06
N VAL A 197 -16.39 -2.03 -22.52
CA VAL A 197 -15.71 -1.03 -21.66
C VAL A 197 -16.72 -0.16 -20.89
N LYS A 198 -17.87 0.15 -21.49
CA LYS A 198 -18.96 0.92 -20.85
C LYS A 198 -19.64 0.13 -19.73
N GLN A 199 -20.00 -1.14 -19.97
CA GLN A 199 -20.55 -2.05 -18.95
C GLN A 199 -19.56 -2.29 -17.80
N LEU A 200 -18.28 -2.47 -18.13
CA LEU A 200 -17.20 -2.69 -17.19
C LEU A 200 -16.89 -1.47 -16.29
N ALA A 201 -17.09 -0.25 -16.79
CA ALA A 201 -16.96 0.99 -16.03
C ALA A 201 -18.16 1.20 -15.08
N ASP A 202 -19.36 0.83 -15.52
CA ASP A 202 -20.57 0.91 -14.71
C ASP A 202 -20.56 -0.12 -13.55
N ASP A 203 -20.02 -1.32 -13.78
CA ASP A 203 -19.80 -2.35 -12.74
C ASP A 203 -18.82 -1.89 -11.65
N LEU A 204 -17.72 -1.22 -12.02
CA LEU A 204 -16.74 -0.66 -11.07
C LEU A 204 -17.34 0.45 -10.19
N ASN A 205 -18.25 1.25 -10.74
CA ASN A 205 -18.94 2.31 -10.02
C ASN A 205 -20.02 1.77 -9.08
N SER A 206 -20.78 0.74 -9.50
CA SER A 206 -21.82 0.10 -8.67
C SER A 206 -21.26 -0.54 -7.38
N MET A 207 -19.97 -0.90 -7.37
CA MET A 207 -19.27 -1.39 -6.18
C MET A 207 -18.71 -0.29 -5.28
N SER A 208 -18.50 0.92 -5.79
CA SER A 208 -18.03 2.07 -4.98
C SER A 208 -19.17 2.75 -4.22
N THR A 209 -20.42 2.62 -4.71
CA THR A 209 -21.62 3.19 -4.09
C THR A 209 -22.21 2.36 -2.94
N LYS A 210 -21.75 1.13 -2.68
CA LYS A 210 -22.20 0.32 -1.52
C LYS A 210 -21.60 0.74 -0.18
N LYS A 211 -21.10 1.97 -0.05
CA LYS A 211 -20.56 2.51 1.21
C LYS A 211 -21.12 3.87 1.59
N SER A 212 -22.45 3.98 1.57
CA SER A 212 -23.24 4.75 2.55
C SER A 212 -24.72 4.51 2.26
N PHE A 213 -25.38 3.73 3.10
CA PHE A 213 -26.83 3.79 3.23
C PHE A 213 -27.14 5.12 3.92
N SER A 214 -27.53 6.11 3.14
CA SER A 214 -28.46 7.16 3.55
C SER A 214 -29.48 7.22 2.42
N GLU A 215 -30.67 6.72 2.72
CA GLU A 215 -31.86 6.93 1.91
C GLU A 215 -32.06 8.43 1.74
N ASP A 216 -32.22 8.85 0.49
CA ASP A 216 -32.94 10.02 -0.02
C ASP A 216 -32.19 10.52 -1.26
N ASP A 217 -32.61 10.01 -2.42
CA ASP A 217 -32.61 10.71 -3.71
C ASP A 217 -33.31 9.77 -4.71
N GLU A 218 -34.65 9.70 -4.60
CA GLU A 218 -35.50 9.33 -5.73
C GLU A 218 -35.43 10.49 -6.74
N ASP A 219 -34.50 10.40 -7.70
CA ASP A 219 -34.48 11.28 -8.86
C ASP A 219 -35.68 10.95 -9.76
N GLY A 220 -36.80 11.60 -9.50
CA GLY A 220 -37.87 11.77 -10.48
C GLY A 220 -37.37 12.61 -11.65
N GLU A 221 -37.54 12.11 -12.87
CA GLU A 221 -37.36 12.85 -14.11
C GLU A 221 -38.30 14.07 -14.12
N PHE A 222 -37.78 15.24 -13.73
CA PHE A 222 -38.43 16.51 -13.99
C PHE A 222 -37.57 17.29 -14.98
N GLU A 223 -37.98 17.30 -16.25
CA GLU A 223 -37.46 18.23 -17.25
C GLU A 223 -37.81 19.66 -16.81
N MET A 224 -36.83 20.39 -16.28
CA MET A 224 -36.94 21.82 -16.04
C MET A 224 -36.13 22.55 -17.11
N GLU A 225 -36.82 23.19 -18.04
CA GLU A 225 -36.24 24.03 -19.08
C GLU A 225 -35.42 25.18 -18.47
N GLY A 226 -34.11 25.16 -18.71
CA GLY A 226 -33.20 26.27 -18.39
C GLY A 226 -31.89 25.86 -17.72
N GLU A 227 -31.06 25.01 -18.35
CA GLU A 227 -29.72 24.72 -17.84
C GLU A 227 -28.87 26.01 -17.79
N THR A 228 -28.40 26.39 -16.60
CA THR A 228 -27.40 27.46 -16.46
C THR A 228 -26.11 27.09 -17.18
N ARG A 229 -25.43 28.06 -17.80
CA ARG A 229 -24.13 27.85 -18.48
C ARG A 229 -23.09 27.12 -17.60
N GLN A 230 -23.15 27.31 -16.29
CA GLN A 230 -22.28 26.63 -15.33
C GLN A 230 -22.62 25.14 -15.15
N ALA A 231 -23.91 24.78 -15.11
CA ALA A 231 -24.35 23.39 -15.02
C ALA A 231 -24.01 22.61 -16.29
N ARG A 232 -24.21 23.22 -17.47
CA ARG A 232 -23.83 22.64 -18.76
C ARG A 232 -22.31 22.43 -18.88
N ALA A 233 -21.51 23.43 -18.51
CA ALA A 233 -20.05 23.30 -18.51
C ALA A 233 -19.54 22.25 -17.50
N ALA A 234 -20.21 22.10 -16.35
CA ALA A 234 -19.88 21.07 -15.36
C ALA A 234 -20.22 19.65 -15.87
N ARG A 235 -21.34 19.50 -16.58
CA ARG A 235 -21.76 18.24 -17.21
C ARG A 235 -20.82 17.84 -18.35
N GLU A 236 -20.49 18.77 -19.23
CA GLU A 236 -19.52 18.57 -20.33
C GLU A 236 -18.13 18.19 -19.78
N ARG A 237 -17.68 18.79 -18.68
CA ARG A 237 -16.44 18.39 -17.98
C ARG A 237 -16.51 16.97 -17.41
N LYS A 238 -17.59 16.62 -16.70
CA LYS A 238 -17.78 15.27 -16.15
C LYS A 238 -17.83 14.20 -17.24
N GLU A 239 -18.45 14.51 -18.38
CA GLU A 239 -18.53 13.60 -19.52
C GLU A 239 -17.17 13.42 -20.20
N ALA A 240 -16.40 14.49 -20.38
CA ALA A 240 -15.03 14.43 -20.89
C ALA A 240 -14.09 13.67 -19.95
N GLU A 241 -14.20 13.85 -18.62
CA GLU A 241 -13.46 13.07 -17.63
C GLU A 241 -13.82 11.58 -17.70
N ARG A 242 -15.12 11.25 -17.84
CA ARG A 242 -15.59 9.87 -17.97
C ARG A 242 -15.05 9.22 -19.25
N GLU A 243 -15.09 9.92 -20.38
CA GLU A 243 -14.53 9.44 -21.65
C GLU A 243 -13.01 9.23 -21.55
N ALA A 244 -12.31 10.11 -20.84
CA ALA A 244 -10.88 9.98 -20.63
C ALA A 244 -10.51 8.80 -19.70
N VAL A 245 -11.32 8.51 -18.68
CA VAL A 245 -11.16 7.31 -17.84
C VAL A 245 -11.48 6.03 -18.61
N LEU A 246 -12.47 6.05 -19.50
CA LEU A 246 -12.78 4.92 -20.39
C LEU A 246 -11.60 4.59 -21.33
N LYS A 247 -10.83 5.59 -21.78
CA LYS A 247 -9.60 5.40 -22.58
C LYS A 247 -8.44 4.74 -21.82
N LEU A 248 -8.52 4.67 -20.49
CA LEU A 248 -7.55 3.97 -19.63
C LEU A 248 -7.92 2.51 -19.38
N TYR A 249 -9.10 2.08 -19.83
CA TYR A 249 -9.59 0.73 -19.61
C TYR A 249 -8.72 -0.30 -20.35
N GLY A 250 -8.38 -1.41 -19.67
CA GLY A 250 -7.51 -2.46 -20.24
C GLY A 250 -6.02 -2.11 -20.30
N LYS A 251 -5.61 -0.97 -19.73
CA LYS A 251 -4.20 -0.57 -19.61
C LYS A 251 -3.70 -0.76 -18.19
N PHE A 252 -2.49 -1.29 -18.08
CA PHE A 252 -1.87 -1.64 -16.81
C PHE A 252 -0.48 -1.02 -16.69
N VAL A 253 -0.03 -0.80 -15.45
CA VAL A 253 1.34 -0.38 -15.14
C VAL A 253 1.94 -1.32 -14.11
N SER A 254 3.22 -1.64 -14.25
CA SER A 254 3.93 -2.45 -13.25
C SER A 254 3.98 -1.74 -11.90
N VAL A 255 3.77 -2.50 -10.82
CA VAL A 255 3.92 -2.00 -9.44
C VAL A 255 5.32 -1.44 -9.21
N GLY A 256 6.36 -2.09 -9.77
CA GLY A 256 7.75 -1.66 -9.60
C GLY A 256 8.02 -0.24 -10.12
N ALA A 257 7.33 0.16 -11.19
CA ALA A 257 7.44 1.52 -11.74
C ALA A 257 6.74 2.58 -10.89
N LEU A 258 5.74 2.18 -10.09
CA LEU A 258 4.98 3.07 -9.22
C LEU A 258 5.54 3.19 -7.80
N LEU A 259 6.47 2.31 -7.40
CA LEU A 259 7.08 2.40 -6.08
C LEU A 259 8.00 3.64 -6.02
N PRO A 260 7.71 4.62 -5.15
CA PRO A 260 8.45 5.88 -5.09
C PRO A 260 9.92 5.64 -4.73
N PRO A 261 10.86 6.47 -5.24
CA PRO A 261 12.24 6.41 -4.80
C PRO A 261 12.33 6.65 -3.29
N LEU A 262 13.37 6.12 -2.66
CA LEU A 262 13.59 6.36 -1.24
C LEU A 262 13.92 7.84 -1.00
N PRO A 263 13.46 8.41 0.13
CA PRO A 263 13.90 9.74 0.53
C PRO A 263 15.42 9.76 0.74
N LYS A 264 16.03 10.93 0.54
CA LYS A 264 17.48 11.09 0.74
C LYS A 264 17.83 10.77 2.20
N LYS A 265 18.72 9.81 2.42
CA LYS A 265 19.26 9.47 3.75
C LYS A 265 20.06 10.66 4.28
N GLY A 266 19.83 11.03 5.54
CA GLY A 266 20.65 12.03 6.23
C GLY A 266 22.06 11.52 6.54
N GLU A 267 22.94 12.42 6.96
CA GLU A 267 24.37 12.14 7.21
C GLU A 267 24.67 11.64 8.63
N PHE A 268 23.65 11.16 9.36
CA PHE A 268 23.83 10.72 10.73
C PHE A 268 24.58 9.37 10.80
N GLU A 269 25.67 9.36 11.55
CA GLU A 269 26.48 8.17 11.79
C GLU A 269 25.98 7.42 13.03
N VAL A 270 25.37 6.25 12.80
CA VAL A 270 24.75 5.42 13.85
C VAL A 270 25.76 4.93 14.89
N SER A 271 27.03 4.75 14.51
CA SER A 271 28.12 4.31 15.39
C SER A 271 28.28 5.20 16.64
N LYS A 272 27.91 6.48 16.56
CA LYS A 272 27.98 7.44 17.68
C LYS A 272 27.12 7.03 18.87
N ILE A 273 26.09 6.21 18.65
CA ILE A 273 25.21 5.69 19.70
C ILE A 273 26.00 4.83 20.72
N LYS A 274 27.09 4.18 20.31
CA LYS A 274 27.91 3.36 21.22
C LYS A 274 28.45 4.15 22.41
N ALA A 275 28.67 5.45 22.24
CA ALA A 275 29.16 6.34 23.29
C ALA A 275 28.05 6.96 24.15
N SER A 276 26.77 6.75 23.82
CA SER A 276 25.65 7.37 24.54
C SER A 276 25.22 6.53 25.75
N PRO A 277 25.47 6.98 26.99
CA PRO A 277 25.02 6.25 28.18
C PRO A 277 23.50 6.31 28.36
N TYR A 278 22.84 7.32 27.80
CA TYR A 278 21.39 7.55 27.91
C TYR A 278 20.60 6.97 26.72
N PHE A 279 21.22 6.15 25.87
CA PHE A 279 20.52 5.51 24.77
C PHE A 279 19.44 4.53 25.26
N PHE A 280 19.77 3.78 26.32
CA PHE A 280 18.90 2.81 26.96
C PHE A 280 19.27 2.76 28.44
N SER A 281 18.41 3.33 29.29
CA SER A 281 18.65 3.58 30.72
C SER A 281 17.53 3.01 31.58
#